data_AF-A0A7T8QU66-F1
#
_entry.id   AF-A0A7T8QU66-F1
#
_cell.length_a   1.000
_cell.length_b   1.000
_cell.length_c   1.000
_cell.angle_alpha   90.00
_cell.angle_beta   90.00
_cell.angle_gamma   90.00
#
_symmetry.space_group_name_H-M   'P 1'
#
loop_
_entity.id
_entity.type
_entity.pdbx_description
1 polymer ?
#
loop_
_entity_poly.entity_id
_entity_poly.type
_entity_poly.pdbx_seq_one_letter_code
_entity_poly.pdbx_strand_id
1 'polypeptide(L)' 'MEEEKRHAMFASFRAGRSPKEVIEFFNYPKSTVYDQWKAWNSFKKNDAHRKKCSRSLGATRPTRLSPR' A
#
# COMPACT_ATOMS: atom_id res chain seq x y z
N MET A 1 -8.00 0.67 -21.58
CA MET A 1 -8.97 1.75 -21.25
C MET A 1 -9.31 1.81 -19.76
N GLU A 2 -9.95 0.79 -19.16
CA GLU A 2 -10.45 0.90 -17.76
C GLU A 2 -9.37 0.63 -16.68
N GLU A 3 -8.35 -0.17 -17.01
CA GLU A 3 -7.18 -0.38 -16.13
C GLU A 3 -6.25 0.82 -16.06
N GLU A 4 -6.01 1.50 -17.19
CA GLU A 4 -5.16 2.69 -17.25
C GLU A 4 -5.69 3.82 -16.35
N LYS A 5 -7.02 3.99 -16.33
CA LYS A 5 -7.66 4.99 -15.47
C LYS A 5 -7.55 4.63 -13.98
N ARG A 6 -7.67 3.34 -13.63
CA ARG A 6 -7.42 2.86 -12.26
C ARG A 6 -5.98 3.11 -11.83
N HIS A 7 -5.01 2.85 -12.72
CA HIS A 7 -3.61 3.14 -12.45
C HIS A 7 -3.33 4.63 -12.25
N ALA A 8 -3.93 5.49 -13.08
CA ALA A 8 -3.80 6.95 -12.93
C ALA A 8 -4.42 7.47 -11.62
N MET A 9 -5.52 6.86 -11.17
CA MET A 9 -6.14 7.16 -9.89
C MET A 9 -5.21 6.81 -8.71
N PHE A 10 -4.61 5.61 -8.71
CA PHE A 10 -3.64 5.21 -7.69
C PHE A 10 -2.36 6.07 -7.72
N ALA A 11 -1.88 6.46 -8.91
CA ALA A 11 -0.75 7.38 -9.04
C ALA A 11 -1.05 8.74 -8.38
N SER A 12 -2.28 9.24 -8.53
CA SER A 12 -2.73 10.49 -7.90
C SER A 12 -2.77 10.39 -6.38
N PHE A 13 -3.28 9.28 -5.83
CA PHE A 13 -3.23 9.03 -4.38
C PHE A 13 -1.81 8.86 -3.85
N ARG A 14 -0.91 8.26 -4.64
CA ARG A 14 0.51 8.14 -4.29
C ARG A 14 1.22 9.48 -4.27
N ALA A 15 0.81 10.42 -5.14
CA ALA A 15 1.27 11.81 -5.15
C ALA A 15 0.71 12.67 -4.00
N GLY A 16 -0.19 12.11 -3.17
CA GLY A 16 -0.75 12.81 -2.02
C GLY A 16 -1.95 13.71 -2.33
N ARG A 17 -2.57 13.55 -3.52
CA ARG A 17 -3.77 14.30 -3.89
C ARG A 17 -5.00 13.87 -3.09
N SER A 18 -5.90 14.81 -2.86
CA SER A 18 -7.15 14.60 -2.13
C SER A 18 -8.15 13.82 -2.98
N PRO A 19 -9.02 12.99 -2.40
CA PRO A 19 -10.08 12.29 -3.15
C PRO A 19 -10.98 13.23 -3.96
N LYS A 20 -11.25 14.44 -3.44
CA LYS A 20 -11.99 15.50 -4.17
C LYS A 20 -11.31 15.92 -5.47
N GLU A 21 -10.01 16.21 -5.42
CA GLU A 21 -9.24 16.60 -6.61
C GLU A 21 -9.26 15.47 -7.65
N VAL A 22 -9.14 14.22 -7.21
CA VAL A 22 -9.17 13.05 -8.10
C VAL A 22 -10.54 12.87 -8.76
N ILE A 23 -11.64 13.17 -8.05
CA ILE A 23 -13.00 13.16 -8.63
C ILE A 23 -13.12 14.21 -9.73
N GLU A 24 -12.63 15.43 -9.48
CA GLU A 24 -12.70 16.52 -10.45
C GLU A 24 -11.83 16.25 -11.69
N PHE A 25 -10.64 15.69 -11.50
CA PHE A 25 -9.70 15.41 -12.59
C PHE A 25 -10.14 14.26 -13.50
N PHE A 26 -10.66 13.17 -12.92
CA PHE A 26 -10.98 11.95 -13.68
C PHE A 26 -12.48 11.76 -13.94
N ASN A 27 -13.32 12.65 -13.42
CA ASN A 27 -14.79 12.63 -13.55
C ASN A 27 -15.41 11.28 -13.14
N TYR A 28 -14.85 10.63 -12.12
CA TYR A 28 -15.36 9.36 -11.59
C TYR A 28 -16.49 9.57 -10.57
N PRO A 29 -17.37 8.58 -10.38
CA PRO A 29 -18.35 8.60 -9.30
C PRO A 29 -17.66 8.70 -7.94
N LYS A 30 -18.20 9.55 -7.07
CA LYS A 30 -17.72 9.71 -5.68
C LYS A 30 -17.58 8.38 -4.95
N SER A 31 -18.54 7.47 -5.13
CA SER A 31 -18.53 6.15 -4.50
C SER A 31 -17.28 5.35 -4.86
N THR A 32 -16.97 5.26 -6.15
CA THR A 32 -15.81 4.55 -6.70
C THR A 32 -14.50 5.11 -6.13
N VAL A 33 -14.31 6.43 -6.18
CA VAL A 33 -13.07 7.08 -5.70
C VAL A 33 -12.85 6.84 -4.20
N TYR A 34 -13.91 6.95 -3.38
CA TYR A 34 -13.80 6.72 -1.95
C TYR A 34 -13.55 5.25 -1.59
N ASP A 35 -14.07 4.31 -2.36
CA ASP A 35 -13.79 2.88 -2.16
C ASP A 35 -12.34 2.53 -2.52
N GLN A 36 -11.82 3.03 -3.63
CA GLN A 36 -10.39 2.90 -3.95
C GLN A 36 -9.49 3.59 -2.92
N TRP A 37 -9.88 4.77 -2.42
CA TRP A 37 -9.10 5.49 -1.40
C TRP A 37 -9.06 4.73 -0.07
N LYS A 38 -10.18 4.13 0.36
CA LYS A 38 -10.23 3.23 1.53
C LYS A 38 -9.32 2.01 1.32
N ALA A 39 -9.41 1.35 0.17
CA ALA A 39 -8.56 0.20 -0.16
C ALA A 39 -7.06 0.56 -0.13
N TRP A 40 -6.69 1.73 -0.69
CA TRP A 40 -5.32 2.25 -0.67
C TRP A 40 -4.80 2.50 0.75
N ASN A 41 -5.60 3.13 1.61
CA ASN A 41 -5.21 3.39 3.01
C ASN A 41 -5.08 2.10 3.82
N SER A 42 -5.96 1.11 3.60
CA SER A 42 -5.85 -0.21 4.20
C SER A 42 -4.57 -0.93 3.76
N PHE A 43 -4.22 -0.85 2.47
CA PHE A 43 -2.94 -1.39 1.96
C PHE A 43 -1.73 -0.71 2.62
N LYS A 44 -1.73 0.63 2.73
CA LYS A 44 -0.65 1.38 3.40
C LYS A 44 -0.45 0.97 4.86
N LYS A 45 -1.55 0.76 5.60
CA LYS A 45 -1.50 0.28 7.00
C LYS A 45 -0.94 -1.13 7.10
N ASN A 46 -1.30 -2.01 6.16
CA ASN A 46 -0.82 -3.39 6.15
C ASN A 46 0.67 -3.49 5.77
N ASP A 47 1.13 -2.71 4.80
CA ASP A 47 2.56 -2.65 4.43
C ASP A 47 3.44 -2.13 5.58
N ALA A 48 2.96 -1.12 6.31
CA ALA A 48 3.60 -0.63 7.52
C ALA A 48 3.68 -1.70 8.63
N HIS A 49 2.67 -2.56 8.75
CA HIS A 49 2.67 -3.67 9.71
C HIS A 49 3.62 -4.80 9.28
N ARG A 50 3.68 -5.11 7.98
CA ARG A 50 4.56 -6.14 7.43
C ARG A 50 6.05 -5.82 7.63
N LYS A 51 6.43 -4.53 7.55
CA LYS A 51 7.79 -4.07 7.89
C LYS A 51 8.13 -4.16 9.38
N LYS A 52 7.12 -4.22 10.27
CA LYS A 52 7.34 -4.36 11.71
C LYS A 52 7.62 -5.82 12.08
N CYS A 53 6.94 -6.77 11.45
CA CYS A 53 7.11 -8.21 11.71
C CYS A 53 8.32 -8.84 11.01
N SER A 54 8.82 -8.26 9.91
CA SER A 54 10.06 -8.77 9.27
C SER A 54 11.34 -8.40 10.04
N ARG A 55 11.28 -7.48 11.01
CA ARG A 55 12.45 -7.08 11.82
C ARG A 55 12.72 -7.99 13.02
N SER A 56 11.83 -8.94 13.32
CA SER A 56 11.93 -9.83 14.49
C SER A 56 12.26 -11.29 14.16
N LEU A 57 12.58 -11.63 12.90
CA LEU A 57 12.89 -13.01 12.49
C LEU A 57 14.33 -13.18 11.98
N GLY A 58 15.29 -12.49 12.59
CA GLY A 58 16.69 -12.59 12.19
C GLY A 58 17.68 -12.30 13.32
N ALA A 59 17.74 -13.17 14.34
CA ALA A 59 18.92 -13.28 15.22
C ALA A 59 18.88 -14.53 16.11
N THR A 60 18.89 -15.74 15.54
CA THR A 60 19.38 -16.92 16.29
C THR A 60 20.55 -17.53 15.52
N ARG A 61 21.76 -17.17 15.95
CA ARG A 61 23.04 -17.72 15.48
C ARG A 61 22.99 -19.25 15.60
N PRO A 62 23.33 -20.05 14.58
CA PRO A 62 23.67 -21.45 14.81
C PRO A 62 25.02 -21.48 15.52
N THR A 63 25.03 -21.78 16.83
CA THR A 63 26.25 -22.12 17.55
C THR A 63 26.81 -23.43 16.99
N ARG A 64 27.87 -23.30 16.20
CA ARG A 64 28.76 -24.36 15.77
C ARG A 64 29.36 -25.02 17.03
N LEU A 65 28.88 -26.19 17.42
CA LEU A 65 29.56 -27.06 18.37
C LEU A 65 30.08 -28.27 17.60
N SER A 66 31.38 -28.25 17.33
CA SER A 66 32.13 -29.40 16.83
C SER A 66 32.19 -30.48 17.91
N PRO A 67 31.96 -31.76 17.59
CA PRO A 67 32.26 -32.85 18.49
C PRO A 67 33.77 -33.15 18.47
N ARG A 68 34.36 -33.30 19.65
CA ARG A 68 35.65 -33.96 19.87
C ARG A 68 35.50 -34.96 21.00
#